data_AF-A0A3C1VPM2-F1
#
_entry.id   AF-A0A3C1VPM2-F1
#
_cell.length_a   1.000
_cell.length_b   1.000
_cell.length_c   1.000
_cell.angle_alpha   90.00
_cell.angle_beta   90.00
_cell.angle_gamma   90.00
#
_symmetry.space_group_name_H-M   'P 1'
#
loop_
_entity.id
_entity.type
_entity.pdbx_description
1 polymer ?
#
loop_
_entity_poly.entity_id
_entity_poly.type
_entity_poly.pdbx_seq_one_letter_code
_entity_poly.pdbx_strand_id
1 'polypeptide(L)'
;MALFFGLGAVKRVTELVNKGKLETERIDSEQEASFTLPGRAYSSQHRELLILLGTTASAIAVLVFLLYIYAEETMALYNSPLILWPIVGLLGLILIRVWRFAITGKLHEDPVLFAISDHPSQIATALMFLVLWLAI
;
A
#
# COMPACT_ATOMS: atom_id res chain seq x y z
N MET A 1 11.49 -6.39 0.19
CA MET A 1 10.60 -7.36 0.86
C MET A 1 9.46 -6.70 1.63
N ALA A 2 9.71 -5.72 2.49
CA ALA A 2 8.66 -5.02 3.26
C ALA A 2 7.55 -4.41 2.39
N LEU A 3 7.89 -3.85 1.22
CA LEU A 3 6.92 -3.29 0.28
C LEU A 3 5.95 -4.34 -0.29
N PHE A 4 6.47 -5.50 -0.71
CA PHE A 4 5.66 -6.60 -1.24
C PHE A 4 4.75 -7.20 -0.16
N PHE A 5 5.26 -7.31 1.06
CA PHE A 5 4.45 -7.74 2.19
C PHE A 5 3.31 -6.74 2.48
N GLY A 6 3.61 -5.43 2.46
CA GLY A 6 2.61 -4.37 2.60
C GLY A 6 1.50 -4.47 1.55
N LEU A 7 1.85 -4.63 0.27
CA LEU A 7 0.88 -4.80 -0.82
C LEU A 7 0.05 -6.09 -0.68
N GLY A 8 0.67 -7.19 -0.27
CA GLY A 8 -0.03 -8.45 0.02
C GLY A 8 -1.05 -8.29 1.15
N ALA A 9 -0.68 -7.57 2.21
CA ALA A 9 -1.58 -7.25 3.32
C ALA A 9 -2.74 -6.34 2.86
N VAL A 10 -2.48 -5.34 2.01
CA VAL A 10 -3.52 -4.50 1.40
C VAL A 10 -4.55 -5.35 0.66
N LYS A 11 -4.11 -6.24 -0.25
CA LYS A 11 -5.01 -7.13 -1.00
C LYS A 11 -5.87 -7.95 -0.05
N ARG A 12 -5.27 -8.49 1.00
CA ARG A 12 -5.96 -9.31 1.99
C ARG A 12 -6.99 -8.54 2.81
N VAL A 13 -6.67 -7.30 3.21
CA VAL A 13 -7.60 -6.41 3.92
C VAL A 13 -8.76 -6.05 3.02
N THR A 14 -8.52 -5.75 1.75
CA THR A 14 -9.57 -5.45 0.78
C THR A 14 -10.51 -6.65 0.57
N GLU A 15 -9.99 -7.87 0.43
CA GLU A 15 -10.80 -9.08 0.35
C GLU A 15 -11.73 -9.25 1.57
N LEU A 16 -11.21 -9.00 2.78
CA LEU A 16 -11.99 -9.07 4.02
C LEU A 16 -13.07 -7.99 4.08
N VAL A 17 -12.74 -6.75 3.73
CA VAL A 17 -13.69 -5.63 3.75
C VAL A 17 -14.80 -5.81 2.70
N ASN A 18 -14.46 -6.28 1.50
CA ASN A 18 -15.44 -6.46 0.43
C ASN A 18 -16.43 -7.59 0.75
N LYS A 19 -15.97 -8.69 1.34
CA LYS A 19 -16.86 -9.76 1.81
C LYS A 19 -17.76 -9.32 2.97
N GLY A 20 -17.21 -8.58 3.93
CA GLY A 20 -17.99 -8.00 5.02
C GLY A 20 -19.16 -7.15 4.50
N LYS A 21 -18.92 -6.32 3.48
CA LYS A 21 -20.00 -5.52 2.83
C LYS A 21 -21.06 -6.39 2.16
N LEU A 22 -20.65 -7.42 1.40
CA LEU A 22 -21.57 -8.33 0.69
C LEU A 22 -22.44 -9.17 1.65
N GLU A 23 -21.94 -9.54 2.82
CA GLU A 23 -22.72 -10.22 3.86
C GLU A 23 -23.63 -9.25 4.61
N THR A 24 -23.19 -8.03 4.90
CA THR A 24 -24.05 -6.97 5.47
C THR A 24 -25.21 -6.61 4.53
N GLU A 25 -25.02 -6.58 3.21
CA GLU A 25 -26.11 -6.37 2.24
C GLU A 25 -27.09 -7.57 2.13
N ARG A 26 -26.68 -8.76 2.56
CA ARG A 26 -27.54 -9.96 2.58
C ARG A 26 -28.28 -10.16 3.90
N ILE A 27 -27.82 -9.51 4.97
CA ILE A 27 -28.30 -9.73 6.33
C ILE A 27 -28.70 -8.36 6.90
N ASP A 28 -29.96 -7.97 6.72
CA ASP A 28 -30.63 -6.82 7.37
C ASP A 28 -30.79 -6.99 8.90
N SER A 29 -29.97 -7.85 9.54
CA SER A 29 -30.11 -8.23 10.94
C SER A 29 -28.81 -7.94 11.70
N GLU A 30 -28.96 -7.15 12.76
CA GLU A 30 -28.00 -6.70 13.78
C GLU A 30 -27.19 -7.83 14.48
N GLN A 31 -26.50 -8.67 13.72
CA GLN A 31 -25.62 -9.68 14.29
C GLN A 31 -24.24 -9.55 13.65
N GLU A 32 -23.24 -9.16 14.45
CA GLU A 32 -21.82 -9.25 14.12
C GLU A 32 -21.43 -10.73 13.90
N ALA A 33 -21.79 -11.29 12.75
CA ALA A 33 -21.36 -12.61 12.36
C ALA A 33 -19.88 -12.55 11.99
N SER A 34 -19.06 -13.26 12.76
CA SER A 34 -17.65 -13.47 12.49
C SER A 34 -17.49 -14.30 11.21
N PHE A 35 -17.44 -13.63 10.06
CA PHE A 35 -17.27 -14.31 8.78
C PHE A 35 -15.85 -14.84 8.62
N THR A 36 -15.75 -16.06 8.09
CA THR A 36 -14.49 -16.70 7.72
C THR A 36 -14.41 -16.79 6.20
N LEU A 37 -13.24 -16.48 5.63
CA LEU A 37 -13.05 -16.58 4.20
C LEU A 37 -13.05 -18.08 3.78
N PRO A 38 -13.98 -18.56 2.93
CA PRO A 38 -13.95 -19.95 2.46
C PRO A 38 -12.60 -20.29 1.83
N GLY A 39 -11.96 -21.36 2.34
CA GLY A 39 -10.64 -21.81 1.91
C GLY A 39 -9.43 -21.16 2.59
N ARG A 40 -9.62 -20.22 3.54
CA ARG A 40 -8.52 -19.61 4.31
C ARG A 40 -8.91 -19.28 5.76
N ALA A 41 -8.07 -19.65 6.72
CA ALA A 41 -8.31 -19.51 8.17
C ALA A 41 -8.30 -18.07 8.73
N TYR A 42 -8.60 -17.04 7.92
CA TYR A 42 -8.67 -15.66 8.41
C TYR A 42 -10.13 -15.28 8.63
N SER A 43 -10.42 -14.90 9.88
CA SER A 43 -11.68 -14.32 10.32
C SER A 43 -11.62 -12.79 10.31
N SER A 44 -12.77 -12.12 10.27
CA SER A 44 -12.92 -10.66 10.39
C SER A 44 -12.16 -10.07 11.58
N GLN A 45 -12.00 -10.84 12.66
CA GLN A 45 -11.25 -10.48 13.88
C GLN A 45 -9.76 -10.20 13.62
N HIS A 46 -9.17 -10.76 12.56
CA HIS A 46 -7.76 -10.56 12.22
C HIS A 46 -7.53 -9.31 11.37
N ARG A 47 -8.59 -8.61 10.96
CA ARG A 47 -8.50 -7.45 10.06
C ARG A 47 -7.60 -6.35 10.63
N GLU A 48 -7.79 -5.99 11.90
CA GLU A 48 -7.02 -4.91 12.53
C GLU A 48 -5.54 -5.26 12.63
N LEU A 49 -5.21 -6.51 12.99
CA LEU A 49 -3.83 -6.99 13.00
C LEU A 49 -3.19 -6.93 11.61
N LEU A 50 -3.92 -7.30 10.56
CA LEU A 50 -3.41 -7.20 9.18
C LEU A 50 -3.21 -5.76 8.73
N ILE A 51 -4.10 -4.84 9.11
CA ILE A 51 -3.95 -3.41 8.83
C ILE A 51 -2.71 -2.87 9.53
N LEU A 52 -2.54 -3.17 10.82
CA LEU A 52 -1.40 -2.71 11.60
C LEU A 52 -0.08 -3.24 11.02
N LEU A 53 -0.01 -4.54 10.75
CA LEU A 53 1.20 -5.18 10.25
C LEU A 53 1.55 -4.70 8.83
N GLY A 54 0.55 -4.53 7.98
CA GLY A 54 0.76 -4.06 6.61
C GLY A 54 1.13 -2.58 6.51
N THR A 55 0.50 -1.70 7.30
CA THR A 55 0.84 -0.27 7.35
C THR A 55 2.24 -0.07 7.92
N THR A 56 2.61 -0.82 8.97
CA THR A 56 3.96 -0.80 9.55
C THR A 56 5.01 -1.28 8.55
N ALA A 57 4.76 -2.40 7.83
CA ALA A 57 5.67 -2.87 6.78
C ALA A 57 5.83 -1.86 5.64
N SER A 58 4.74 -1.17 5.26
CA SER A 58 4.77 -0.13 4.24
C SER A 58 5.60 1.08 4.69
N ALA A 59 5.46 1.50 5.96
CA ALA A 59 6.28 2.57 6.54
C ALA A 59 7.77 2.18 6.61
N ILE A 60 8.08 0.93 7.01
CA ILE A 60 9.45 0.41 7.01
C ILE A 60 10.03 0.41 5.59
N ALA A 61 9.25 0.06 4.57
CA ALA A 61 9.73 0.11 3.19
C ALA A 61 10.15 1.53 2.76
N VAL A 62 9.35 2.54 3.12
CA VAL A 62 9.68 3.96 2.87
C VAL A 62 10.92 4.37 3.65
N LEU A 63 11.03 3.95 4.92
CA LEU A 63 12.19 4.24 5.76
C LEU A 63 13.48 3.61 5.20
N VAL A 64 13.43 2.35 4.76
CA VAL A 64 14.58 1.69 4.12
C VAL A 64 15.01 2.45 2.87
N PHE A 65 14.06 2.92 2.06
CA PHE A 65 14.36 3.73 0.89
C PHE A 65 14.97 5.09 1.27
N LEU A 66 14.48 5.73 2.34
CA LEU A 66 15.08 6.95 2.87
C LEU A 66 16.52 6.72 3.33
N LEU A 67 16.79 5.65 4.09
CA LEU A 67 18.15 5.30 4.53
C LEU A 67 19.09 5.01 3.36
N TYR A 68 18.56 4.40 2.28
CA TYR A 68 19.32 4.14 1.06
C TYR A 68 19.82 5.42 0.39
N ILE A 69 19.04 6.51 0.40
CA ILE A 69 19.46 7.81 -0.15
C ILE A 69 20.64 8.41 0.63
N TYR A 70 20.72 8.15 1.93
CA TYR A 70 21.79 8.65 2.80
C TYR A 70 23.01 7.70 2.88
N ALA A 71 23.01 6.57 2.18
CA ALA A 71 24.15 5.66 2.16
C ALA A 71 25.29 6.22 1.29
N GLU A 72 26.54 6.08 1.75
CA GLU A 72 27.74 6.59 1.07
C GLU A 72 27.93 6.01 -0.33
N GLU A 73 27.56 4.75 -0.55
CA GLU A 73 27.58 4.12 -1.89
C GLU A 73 26.67 4.83 -2.90
N THR A 74 25.50 5.32 -2.44
CA THR A 74 24.55 6.05 -3.29
C THR A 74 25.06 7.45 -3.61
N MET A 75 25.77 8.09 -2.68
CA MET A 75 26.43 9.39 -2.92
C MET A 75 27.57 9.30 -3.93
N ALA A 76 28.22 8.13 -4.03
CA ALA A 76 29.26 7.89 -5.03
C ALA A 76 28.69 7.61 -6.43
N LEU A 77 27.45 7.10 -6.52
CA LEU A 77 26.78 6.75 -7.77
C LEU A 77 26.00 7.92 -8.40
N TYR A 78 25.51 8.85 -7.57
CA TYR A 78 24.70 9.99 -8.00
C TYR A 78 25.38 11.32 -7.62
N ASN A 79 25.60 12.20 -8.60
CA ASN A 79 26.19 13.52 -8.39
C ASN A 79 25.38 14.43 -7.45
N SER A 80 24.08 14.18 -7.29
CA SER A 80 23.21 14.93 -6.36
C SER A 80 22.13 14.03 -5.74
N PRO A 81 22.42 13.36 -4.61
CA PRO A 81 21.48 12.45 -3.94
C PRO A 81 20.23 13.16 -3.41
N LEU A 82 20.25 14.50 -3.26
CA LEU A 82 19.07 15.29 -2.86
C LEU A 82 17.93 15.22 -3.89
N ILE A 83 18.22 14.91 -5.16
CA ILE A 83 17.20 14.78 -6.20
C ILE A 83 16.27 13.58 -5.94
N LEU A 84 16.68 12.58 -5.14
CA LEU A 84 15.88 11.40 -4.82
C LEU A 84 14.83 11.65 -3.72
N TRP A 85 14.93 12.76 -2.99
CA TRP A 85 14.02 13.10 -1.87
C TRP A 85 12.52 13.14 -2.25
N PRO A 86 12.11 13.71 -3.40
CA PRO A 86 10.71 13.70 -3.84
C PRO A 86 10.16 12.28 -4.02
N ILE A 87 10.99 11.31 -4.42
CA ILE A 87 10.56 9.92 -4.61
C ILE A 87 10.09 9.32 -3.28
N VAL A 88 10.77 9.64 -2.16
CA VAL A 88 10.37 9.17 -0.83
C VAL A 88 8.97 9.68 -0.48
N GLY A 89 8.75 10.98 -0.61
CA GLY A 89 7.45 11.60 -0.30
C GLY A 89 6.33 11.04 -1.18
N LEU A 90 6.63 10.86 -2.46
CA LEU A 90 5.68 10.37 -3.45
C LEU A 90 5.32 8.89 -3.21
N LEU A 91 6.30 8.05 -2.89
CA LEU A 91 6.09 6.64 -2.51
C LEU A 91 5.23 6.54 -1.25
N GLY A 92 5.53 7.35 -0.23
CA GLY A 92 4.74 7.45 0.99
C GLY A 92 3.29 7.87 0.72
N LEU A 93 3.08 8.87 -0.13
CA LEU A 93 1.74 9.33 -0.51
C LEU A 93 0.93 8.24 -1.22
N ILE A 94 1.53 7.51 -2.16
CA ILE A 94 0.85 6.38 -2.85
C ILE A 94 0.46 5.32 -1.82
N LEU A 95 1.39 4.91 -0.95
CA LEU A 95 1.12 3.88 0.05
C LEU A 95 -0.01 4.29 1.01
N ILE A 96 0.03 5.50 1.55
CA ILE A 96 -1.03 6.03 2.43
C ILE A 96 -2.37 6.05 1.69
N ARG A 97 -2.38 6.49 0.43
CA ARG A 97 -3.60 6.55 -0.39
C ARG A 97 -4.17 5.15 -0.60
N VAL A 98 -3.35 4.18 -1.04
CA VAL A 98 -3.75 2.78 -1.23
C VAL A 98 -4.33 2.19 0.07
N TRP A 99 -3.68 2.42 1.22
CA TRP A 99 -4.18 1.97 2.52
C TRP A 99 -5.54 2.60 2.89
N ARG A 100 -5.72 3.90 2.64
CA ARG A 100 -7.02 4.56 2.86
C ARG A 100 -8.13 3.94 2.01
N PHE A 101 -7.88 3.65 0.74
CA PHE A 101 -8.87 3.02 -0.14
C PHE A 101 -9.19 1.57 0.26
N ALA A 102 -8.18 0.81 0.69
CA ALA A 102 -8.35 -0.56 1.16
C ALA A 102 -9.16 -0.64 2.46
N ILE A 103 -8.87 0.22 3.45
CA ILE A 103 -9.58 0.25 4.74
C ILE A 103 -11.04 0.68 4.55
N THR A 104 -11.30 1.64 3.65
CA THR A 104 -12.67 2.12 3.35
C THR A 104 -13.47 1.19 2.44
N GLY A 105 -12.84 0.11 1.94
CA GLY A 105 -13.48 -0.84 1.02
C GLY A 105 -13.96 -0.19 -0.27
N LYS A 106 -13.27 0.86 -0.71
CA LYS A 106 -13.51 1.52 -2.01
C LYS A 106 -12.63 0.91 -3.11
N LEU A 107 -11.60 0.15 -2.71
CA LEU A 107 -10.75 -0.60 -3.60
C LEU A 107 -11.50 -1.85 -4.10
N HIS A 108 -12.10 -1.79 -5.29
CA HIS A 108 -12.77 -2.94 -5.92
C HIS A 108 -11.81 -3.84 -6.72
N GLU A 109 -10.63 -3.31 -7.06
CA GLU A 109 -9.62 -3.96 -7.90
C GLU A 109 -8.31 -4.18 -7.14
N ASP A 110 -7.37 -4.94 -7.73
CA ASP A 110 -6.06 -5.16 -7.12
C ASP A 110 -5.31 -3.84 -6.86
N PRO A 111 -4.61 -3.67 -5.71
CA PRO A 111 -3.94 -2.41 -5.34
C PRO A 111 -2.89 -1.94 -6.34
N VAL A 112 -2.29 -2.87 -7.07
CA VAL A 112 -1.35 -2.57 -8.17
C VAL A 112 -2.09 -2.00 -9.38
N LEU A 113 -3.28 -2.54 -9.70
CA LEU A 113 -4.10 -2.05 -10.80
C LEU A 113 -4.68 -0.67 -10.49
N PHE A 114 -5.03 -0.42 -9.22
CA PHE A 114 -5.39 0.92 -8.75
C PHE A 114 -4.25 1.93 -8.92
N ALA A 115 -3.01 1.53 -8.63
CA ALA A 115 -1.85 2.39 -8.85
C ALA A 115 -1.61 2.72 -10.34
N ILE A 116 -2.07 1.86 -11.25
CA ILE A 116 -1.99 2.06 -12.70
C ILE A 116 -3.19 2.87 -13.22
N SER A 117 -4.37 2.75 -12.59
CA SER A 117 -5.62 3.39 -13.06
C SER A 117 -5.83 4.80 -12.48
N ASP A 118 -5.33 5.09 -11.28
CA ASP A 118 -5.53 6.40 -10.62
C ASP A 118 -4.60 7.48 -11.20
N HIS A 119 -5.16 8.51 -11.83
CA HIS A 119 -4.43 9.65 -12.43
C HIS A 119 -3.32 10.27 -11.53
N PRO A 120 -3.53 10.54 -10.23
CA PRO A 120 -2.45 11.00 -9.36
C PRO A 120 -1.34 9.97 -9.13
N SER A 121 -1.66 8.67 -9.18
CA SER A 121 -0.65 7.60 -9.09
C SER A 121 0.16 7.49 -10.39
N GLN A 122 -0.46 7.73 -11.54
CA GLN A 122 0.24 7.83 -12.82
C GLN A 122 1.18 9.04 -12.88
N ILE A 123 0.71 10.22 -12.46
CA ILE A 123 1.54 11.44 -12.38
C ILE A 123 2.72 11.20 -11.45
N ALA A 124 2.47 10.58 -10.30
CA ALA A 124 3.52 10.22 -9.37
C ALA A 124 4.56 9.28 -10.00
N THR A 125 4.11 8.20 -10.65
CA THR A 125 5.01 7.25 -11.32
C THR A 125 5.83 7.92 -12.43
N ALA A 126 5.21 8.79 -13.23
CA ALA A 126 5.89 9.58 -14.24
C ALA A 126 6.94 10.54 -13.62
N LEU A 127 6.61 11.17 -12.48
CA LEU A 127 7.55 12.01 -11.74
C LEU A 127 8.73 11.20 -11.21
N MET A 128 8.53 9.97 -10.71
CA MET A 128 9.65 9.12 -10.29
C MET A 128 10.58 8.80 -11.45
N PHE A 129 10.05 8.45 -12.61
CA PHE A 129 10.85 8.21 -13.81
C PHE A 129 11.62 9.45 -14.26
N LEU A 130 10.99 10.62 -14.23
CA LEU A 130 11.63 11.89 -14.58
C LEU A 130 12.75 12.26 -13.61
N VAL A 131 12.54 12.04 -12.31
CA VAL A 131 13.55 12.28 -11.27
C VAL A 131 14.74 11.32 -11.43
N LEU A 132 14.49 10.04 -11.74
CA LEU A 132 15.56 9.07 -12.01
C LEU A 132 16.35 9.44 -13.28
N TRP A 133 15.66 9.90 -14.33
CA TRP A 133 16.31 10.38 -15.55
C TRP A 133 17.18 11.61 -15.31
N LEU A 134 16.74 12.54 -14.45
CA LEU A 134 17.52 13.72 -14.07
C LEU A 134 18.69 13.41 -13.13
N ALA A 135 18.64 12.27 -12.44
CA ALA A 135 19.68 11.86 -11.50
C ALA A 135 20.86 11.14 -12.19
N ILE A 136 20.60 10.42 -13.28
CA ILE A 136 21.62 9.83 -14.19
C ILE A 136 22.35 10.93 -14.97
#